data_AF-W9VTF2-F1
#
_entry.id   AF-W9VTF2-F1
#
_cell.length_a   1.000
_cell.length_b   1.000
_cell.length_c   1.000
_cell.angle_alpha   90.00
_cell.angle_beta   90.00
_cell.angle_gamma   90.00
#
_symmetry.space_group_name_H-M   'P 1'
#
loop_
_entity.id
_entity.type
_entity.pdbx_description
1 polymer ?
#
loop_
_entity_poly.entity_id
_entity_poly.type
_entity_poly.pdbx_seq_one_letter_code
_entity_poly.pdbx_strand_id
1 'polypeptide(L)'
;MNNVETVALRIARNCLQATTCRRFPLSASQPRLLDLFPFHKKQPLATGHRPFSQLTPCRFSQSAVARKLKPYGSDKKPEQGLRFQDKDLSDDQILAIFGRDAPPTQLANRILRVLHGRRTDGTLDLPLPKDVEAQLEEYPQAVEEGLQYLRQAYPIDEDEAILYRIEREEDPREKDHPSVLMQRGQDLGLYKTQSAPQDEAYYGPQSGYYQAELSDKEHDPYGKSELDRIRAENDAKRAREEEELQAQIDAEMAKAQELHEERTRAVAQRPEQGLETAKELRPPNSFERWVLRARNRAQSKLALDSPEIAHMSTFQRVFPSFLLAAALCVGCYFFAQAWTRPKQSDRFFPDVSLSSATVGALVALNTAVWVLWKLPPYWSMLNKYFLFVPAYPYALSNLGTLFSHQKLWHLSMNMLALAIFGLPLHEEIGRGNFLAIYFASGLIGGFASFARHVIQGNMATSVLGASGCVYGVMSAYLALHTNDRFSLFFVPDKYTETLSFSGGAIFFLIAAGQVFGVVGRLGRSDYLDHLVGMMVGFFSARWWQNNGVKKEKPDKSVRLGSWWNTLLGKDN
;
A
#
# COMPACT_ATOMS: atom_id res chain seq x y z
N MET A 1 -15.45 28.03 16.12
CA MET A 1 -16.11 29.08 15.31
C MET A 1 -15.00 29.86 14.59
N ASN A 2 -15.23 30.24 13.34
CA ASN A 2 -14.19 30.68 12.39
C ASN A 2 -13.55 32.03 12.76
N ASN A 3 -12.22 32.12 12.57
CA ASN A 3 -11.30 33.23 12.89
C ASN A 3 -11.51 34.55 12.10
N VAL A 4 -12.69 34.79 11.54
CA VAL A 4 -12.95 35.98 10.70
C VAL A 4 -13.47 37.16 11.54
N GLU A 5 -14.16 36.90 12.65
CA GLU A 5 -14.77 37.97 13.46
C GLU A 5 -13.76 38.68 14.40
N THR A 6 -12.69 38.00 14.80
CA THR A 6 -11.66 38.55 15.71
C THR A 6 -10.79 39.63 15.04
N VAL A 7 -10.66 39.58 13.71
CA VAL A 7 -9.88 40.57 12.94
C VAL A 7 -10.64 41.89 12.77
N ALA A 8 -11.98 41.85 12.67
CA ALA A 8 -12.81 43.05 12.52
C ALA A 8 -12.78 43.97 13.76
N LEU A 9 -12.66 43.40 14.97
CA LEU A 9 -12.57 44.16 16.22
C LEU A 9 -11.23 44.88 16.41
N ARG A 10 -10.14 44.41 15.77
CA ARG A 10 -8.82 45.04 15.87
C ARG A 10 -8.66 46.28 14.99
N ILE A 11 -9.36 46.36 13.86
CA ILE A 11 -9.31 47.51 12.94
C ILE A 11 -10.10 48.70 13.51
N ALA A 12 -11.20 48.47 14.23
CA ALA A 12 -12.01 49.53 14.83
C ALA A 12 -11.29 50.29 15.96
N ARG A 13 -10.33 49.65 16.64
CA ARG A 13 -9.61 50.27 17.77
C ARG A 13 -8.53 51.26 17.35
N ASN A 14 -7.95 51.10 16.15
CA ASN A 14 -6.83 51.94 15.69
C ASN A 14 -7.26 53.17 14.86
N CYS A 15 -8.53 53.30 14.48
CA CYS A 15 -9.01 54.43 13.67
C CYS A 15 -9.49 55.66 14.46
N LEU A 16 -9.51 55.62 15.81
CA LEU A 16 -10.09 56.69 16.64
C LEU A 16 -9.08 57.45 17.53
N GLN A 17 -7.77 57.22 17.39
CA GLN A 17 -6.74 57.93 18.16
C GLN A 17 -6.06 59.08 17.41
N ALA A 18 -6.83 59.91 16.72
CA ALA A 18 -6.30 61.16 16.17
C ALA A 18 -7.35 62.27 16.14
N THR A 19 -7.66 62.86 17.29
CA THR A 19 -8.05 64.29 17.37
C THR A 19 -7.82 64.81 18.79
N THR A 20 -6.91 65.78 18.89
CA THR A 20 -6.60 66.60 20.06
C THR A 20 -7.69 67.65 20.29
N CYS A 21 -8.15 67.88 21.53
CA CYS A 21 -8.39 69.22 22.07
C CYS A 21 -8.80 69.28 23.56
N ARG A 22 -8.03 70.10 24.31
CA ARG A 22 -8.27 70.98 25.47
C ARG A 22 -9.27 70.63 26.59
N ARG A 23 -8.75 70.77 27.83
CA ARG A 23 -9.45 70.79 29.14
C ARG A 23 -10.34 72.04 29.33
N PHE A 24 -11.43 71.87 30.08
CA PHE A 24 -11.95 72.83 31.09
C PHE A 24 -12.68 72.07 32.24
N PRO A 25 -12.78 72.62 33.47
CA PRO A 25 -13.17 71.86 34.67
C PRO A 25 -14.60 72.17 35.21
N LEU A 26 -14.96 71.48 36.32
CA LEU A 26 -16.08 71.73 37.27
C LEU A 26 -17.42 71.02 36.89
N SER A 27 -18.29 70.54 37.79
CA SER A 27 -18.38 70.44 39.25
C SER A 27 -19.61 69.58 39.63
N ALA A 28 -19.50 68.84 40.74
CA ALA A 28 -20.52 68.50 41.75
C ALA A 28 -21.83 67.71 41.44
N SER A 29 -22.17 66.94 42.50
CA SER A 29 -23.49 66.56 43.02
C SER A 29 -24.09 65.18 42.67
N GLN A 30 -23.92 64.25 43.63
CA GLN A 30 -24.92 63.26 44.06
C GLN A 30 -26.17 64.00 44.59
N PRO A 31 -27.41 63.42 44.67
CA PRO A 31 -27.65 62.18 45.43
C PRO A 31 -28.92 61.31 45.13
N ARG A 32 -28.93 60.14 45.80
CA ARG A 32 -30.04 59.45 46.54
C ARG A 32 -31.32 59.02 45.79
N LEU A 33 -31.59 57.70 45.75
CA LEU A 33 -32.37 56.89 46.72
C LEU A 33 -33.87 57.24 46.73
N LEU A 34 -34.71 56.30 46.28
CA LEU A 34 -35.95 55.90 46.95
C LEU A 34 -36.53 54.63 46.33
N ASP A 35 -36.98 53.77 47.24
CA ASP A 35 -37.65 52.49 47.10
C ASP A 35 -38.97 52.56 46.31
N LEU A 36 -39.44 51.40 45.81
CA LEU A 36 -40.70 50.77 46.25
C LEU A 36 -41.16 49.66 45.27
N PHE A 37 -41.48 48.50 45.87
CA PHE A 37 -42.12 47.27 45.37
C PHE A 37 -43.38 47.47 44.47
N PRO A 38 -44.08 46.39 44.04
CA PRO A 38 -43.68 45.12 43.39
C PRO A 38 -44.57 44.86 42.14
N PHE A 39 -44.38 43.76 41.39
CA PHE A 39 -45.46 42.81 41.00
C PHE A 39 -45.01 41.76 40.00
N HIS A 40 -45.46 40.53 40.25
CA HIS A 40 -45.39 39.34 39.41
C HIS A 40 -46.11 39.51 38.06
N LYS A 41 -45.47 39.04 36.98
CA LYS A 41 -46.17 38.38 35.87
C LYS A 41 -45.22 37.43 35.13
N LYS A 42 -45.62 36.16 35.04
CA LYS A 42 -44.95 35.12 34.25
C LYS A 42 -45.33 35.22 32.76
N GLN A 43 -44.42 34.69 31.95
CA GLN A 43 -44.51 34.19 30.56
C GLN A 43 -44.09 35.16 29.44
N PRO A 44 -43.63 34.66 28.27
CA PRO A 44 -43.11 33.31 27.93
C PRO A 44 -41.73 33.36 27.25
N LEU A 45 -41.15 32.18 26.96
CA LEU A 45 -40.03 32.05 26.02
C LEU A 45 -40.40 32.68 24.67
N ALA A 46 -39.64 33.70 24.28
CA ALA A 46 -39.61 34.22 22.93
C ALA A 46 -38.19 34.09 22.40
N THR A 47 -38.04 33.26 21.38
CA THR A 47 -36.89 33.27 20.46
C THR A 47 -36.81 34.65 19.82
N GLY A 48 -35.86 35.45 20.28
CA GLY A 48 -35.60 36.79 19.77
C GLY A 48 -34.11 36.99 19.62
N HIS A 49 -33.67 37.06 18.36
CA HIS A 49 -32.37 37.61 17.97
C HIS A 49 -32.07 38.86 18.80
N ARG A 50 -30.96 38.87 19.55
CA ARG A 50 -30.48 40.10 20.16
C ARG A 50 -29.61 40.86 19.15
N PRO A 51 -29.96 42.11 18.80
CA PRO A 51 -29.12 42.98 18.02
C PRO A 51 -27.87 43.33 18.83
N PHE A 52 -26.74 43.49 18.16
CA PHE A 52 -25.52 44.07 18.72
C PHE A 52 -25.88 45.36 19.48
N SER A 53 -25.75 45.32 20.80
CA SER A 53 -26.09 46.42 21.69
C SER A 53 -25.12 47.58 21.50
N GLN A 54 -25.68 48.77 21.33
CA GLN A 54 -24.99 50.05 21.33
C GLN A 54 -24.12 50.19 22.58
N LEU A 55 -22.88 50.63 22.37
CA LEU A 55 -21.88 50.90 23.39
C LEU A 55 -22.37 51.96 24.39
N THR A 56 -22.72 51.54 25.60
CA THR A 56 -22.69 52.43 26.76
C THR A 56 -21.22 52.54 27.21
N PRO A 57 -20.60 53.73 27.22
CA PRO A 57 -19.25 53.88 27.73
C PRO A 57 -19.30 53.83 29.26
N CYS A 58 -19.15 52.64 29.85
CA CYS A 58 -18.95 52.55 31.28
C CYS A 58 -17.55 53.02 31.65
N ARG A 59 -17.47 54.13 32.40
CA ARG A 59 -16.30 54.45 33.21
C ARG A 59 -16.26 53.46 34.38
N PHE A 60 -15.52 52.38 34.25
CA PHE A 60 -15.21 51.51 35.38
C PHE A 60 -13.86 51.90 35.98
N SER A 61 -13.91 52.37 37.23
CA SER A 61 -12.77 52.43 38.12
C SER A 61 -12.25 51.00 38.31
N GLN A 62 -10.95 50.79 38.11
CA GLN A 62 -10.28 49.54 38.52
C GLN A 62 -10.64 49.27 39.99
N SER A 63 -11.32 48.16 40.25
CA SER A 63 -11.49 47.64 41.60
C SER A 63 -10.11 47.36 42.18
N ALA A 64 -9.85 47.79 43.42
CA ALA A 64 -8.59 47.54 44.12
C ALA A 64 -8.26 46.04 44.27
N VAL A 65 -9.22 45.16 43.97
CA VAL A 65 -9.04 43.69 43.96
C VAL A 65 -8.16 43.23 42.77
N ALA A 66 -8.22 43.91 41.61
CA ALA A 66 -7.42 43.55 40.43
C ALA A 66 -5.90 43.72 40.67
N ARG A 67 -5.49 44.62 41.58
CA ARG A 67 -4.07 44.85 41.94
C ARG A 67 -3.50 43.83 42.93
N LYS A 68 -4.32 42.88 43.43
CA LYS A 68 -3.89 41.86 44.41
C LYS A 68 -3.89 40.43 43.84
N LEU A 69 -3.93 40.26 42.53
CA LEU A 69 -3.72 38.94 41.92
C LEU A 69 -2.22 38.65 41.89
N LYS A 70 -1.75 37.89 42.90
CA LYS A 70 -0.42 37.30 42.86
C LYS A 70 -0.32 36.41 41.60
N PRO A 71 0.82 36.42 40.89
CA PRO A 71 1.08 35.39 39.89
C PRO A 71 0.94 34.01 40.53
N TYR A 72 0.35 33.09 39.79
CA TYR A 72 0.13 31.71 40.21
C TYR A 72 1.49 31.03 40.46
N GLY A 73 1.91 31.02 41.72
CA GLY A 73 2.88 30.07 42.23
C GLY A 73 2.21 28.70 42.31
N SER A 74 2.98 27.67 41.97
CA SER A 74 2.62 26.25 41.98
C SER A 74 1.63 25.85 43.09
N ASP A 75 0.69 24.95 42.74
CA ASP A 75 -0.01 23.99 43.62
C ASP A 75 -1.51 24.17 43.92
N LYS A 76 -2.26 25.13 43.35
CA LYS A 76 -3.73 25.24 43.63
C LYS A 76 -4.61 25.25 42.38
N LYS A 77 -4.96 24.07 41.87
CA LYS A 77 -5.87 23.89 40.73
C LYS A 77 -7.17 24.72 40.89
N PRO A 78 -7.70 25.38 39.84
CA PRO A 78 -9.00 26.09 39.87
C PRO A 78 -10.17 25.20 40.35
N GLU A 79 -9.99 23.88 40.26
CA GLU A 79 -10.86 22.82 40.78
C GLU A 79 -11.05 22.85 42.31
N GLN A 80 -10.10 23.43 43.05
CA GLN A 80 -10.20 23.55 44.52
C GLN A 80 -11.06 24.73 44.97
N GLY A 81 -11.37 25.67 44.07
CA GLY A 81 -12.14 26.88 44.34
C GLY A 81 -11.39 27.96 45.11
N LEU A 82 -11.80 29.22 44.90
CA LEU A 82 -11.21 30.42 45.50
C LEU A 82 -12.16 31.01 46.55
N ARG A 83 -11.65 31.24 47.77
CA ARG A 83 -12.41 31.91 48.84
C ARG A 83 -12.53 33.41 48.53
N PHE A 84 -13.73 33.96 48.68
CA PHE A 84 -14.04 35.39 48.47
C PHE A 84 -14.48 36.11 49.75
N GLN A 85 -14.67 35.38 50.85
CA GLN A 85 -14.92 35.89 52.20
C GLN A 85 -14.12 35.10 53.24
N ASP A 86 -13.95 35.67 54.42
CA ASP A 86 -13.21 35.06 55.53
C ASP A 86 -13.96 33.88 56.16
N LYS A 87 -15.31 33.88 56.10
CA LYS A 87 -16.18 32.81 56.60
C LYS A 87 -17.12 32.34 55.50
N ASP A 88 -17.46 31.05 55.54
CA ASP A 88 -18.46 30.48 54.65
C ASP A 88 -19.85 31.09 54.98
N LEU A 89 -20.70 31.25 53.96
CA LEU A 89 -22.01 31.86 54.08
C LEU A 89 -22.93 31.00 54.95
N SER A 90 -23.77 31.66 55.77
CA SER A 90 -24.77 30.98 56.59
C SER A 90 -25.97 30.52 55.77
N ASP A 91 -26.75 29.57 56.30
CA ASP A 91 -27.93 29.00 55.64
C ASP A 91 -28.92 30.08 55.17
N ASP A 92 -29.18 31.09 56.01
CA ASP A 92 -30.05 32.22 55.66
C ASP A 92 -29.54 33.03 54.46
N GLN A 93 -28.21 33.20 54.36
CA GLN A 93 -27.59 33.93 53.25
C GLN A 93 -27.61 33.10 51.96
N ILE A 94 -27.50 31.78 52.08
CA ILE A 94 -27.56 30.86 50.95
C ILE A 94 -28.98 30.77 50.39
N LEU A 95 -29.99 30.72 51.25
CA LEU A 95 -31.41 30.80 50.85
C LEU A 95 -31.72 32.14 50.15
N ALA A 96 -31.06 33.22 50.54
CA ALA A 96 -31.19 34.51 49.87
C ALA A 96 -30.53 34.54 48.47
N ILE A 97 -29.52 33.69 48.21
CA ILE A 97 -28.77 33.63 46.96
C ILE A 97 -29.38 32.65 45.97
N PHE A 98 -29.69 31.43 46.42
CA PHE A 98 -30.16 30.32 45.58
C PHE A 98 -31.68 30.09 45.69
N GLY A 99 -32.39 30.93 46.45
CA GLY A 99 -33.84 30.86 46.57
C GLY A 99 -34.34 29.62 47.34
N ARG A 100 -35.52 29.12 46.95
CA ARG A 100 -36.22 28.04 47.68
C ARG A 100 -35.62 26.65 47.45
N ASP A 101 -34.94 26.46 46.32
CA ASP A 101 -34.34 25.19 45.91
C ASP A 101 -32.82 25.22 46.14
N ALA A 102 -32.40 25.86 47.23
CA ALA A 102 -30.99 26.08 47.52
C ALA A 102 -30.25 24.77 47.83
N PRO A 103 -29.04 24.55 47.28
CA PRO A 103 -28.22 23.41 47.62
C PRO A 103 -27.77 23.47 49.09
N PRO A 104 -27.43 22.31 49.71
CA PRO A 104 -26.95 22.28 51.08
C PRO A 104 -25.78 23.22 51.31
N THR A 105 -25.70 23.82 52.50
CA THR A 105 -24.77 24.91 52.85
C THR A 105 -23.32 24.66 52.44
N GLN A 106 -22.84 23.43 52.64
CA GLN A 106 -21.48 23.03 52.27
C GLN A 106 -21.27 23.02 50.75
N LEU A 107 -22.25 22.49 50.00
CA LEU A 107 -22.24 22.42 48.54
C LEU A 107 -22.40 23.81 47.91
N ALA A 108 -23.33 24.62 48.40
CA ALA A 108 -23.53 26.00 47.95
C ALA A 108 -22.24 26.83 48.08
N ASN A 109 -21.59 26.78 49.25
CA ASN A 109 -20.29 27.45 49.46
C ASN A 109 -19.17 26.83 48.60
N ARG A 110 -19.23 25.54 48.28
CA ARG A 110 -18.28 24.88 47.37
C ARG A 110 -18.44 25.37 45.93
N ILE A 111 -19.68 25.42 45.44
CA ILE A 111 -20.03 25.92 44.10
C ILE A 111 -19.56 27.37 43.94
N LEU A 112 -19.90 28.26 44.88
CA LEU A 112 -19.49 29.66 44.82
C LEU A 112 -17.97 29.82 44.80
N ARG A 113 -17.24 29.02 45.57
CA ARG A 113 -15.77 29.04 45.56
C ARG A 113 -15.20 28.59 44.22
N VAL A 114 -15.70 27.49 43.65
CA VAL A 114 -15.23 26.99 42.35
C VAL A 114 -15.52 28.01 41.25
N LEU A 115 -16.76 28.52 41.17
CA LEU A 115 -17.14 29.51 40.18
C LEU A 115 -16.31 30.80 40.31
N HIS A 116 -16.06 31.28 41.52
CA HIS A 116 -15.21 32.44 41.73
C HIS A 116 -13.76 32.21 41.28
N GLY A 117 -13.23 31.01 41.52
CA GLY A 117 -11.90 30.61 41.02
C GLY A 117 -11.83 30.57 39.50
N ARG A 118 -12.83 29.98 38.84
CA ARG A 118 -12.90 29.88 37.36
C ARG A 118 -13.08 31.24 36.69
N ARG A 119 -13.89 32.13 37.27
CA ARG A 119 -14.06 33.53 36.82
C ARG A 119 -12.75 34.30 36.83
N THR A 120 -11.97 34.12 37.89
CA THR A 120 -10.69 34.82 38.07
C THR A 120 -9.61 34.28 37.15
N ASP A 121 -9.69 33.00 36.77
CA ASP A 121 -8.68 32.33 35.94
C ASP A 121 -9.02 32.32 34.43
N GLY A 122 -10.22 32.76 34.04
CA GLY A 122 -10.67 32.74 32.64
C GLY A 122 -11.01 31.34 32.12
N THR A 123 -11.40 30.43 33.01
CA THR A 123 -11.67 29.00 32.71
C THR A 123 -13.12 28.57 32.96
N LEU A 124 -14.07 29.51 32.86
CA LEU A 124 -15.51 29.25 33.01
C LEU A 124 -16.11 28.35 31.91
N ASP A 125 -15.45 28.27 30.76
CA ASP A 125 -15.78 27.44 29.60
C ASP A 125 -15.46 25.94 29.81
N LEU A 126 -14.66 25.61 30.82
CA LEU A 126 -14.27 24.24 31.12
C LEU A 126 -15.28 23.54 32.04
N PRO A 127 -15.44 22.21 31.93
CA PRO A 127 -16.35 21.45 32.80
C PRO A 127 -15.97 21.59 34.27
N LEU A 128 -16.98 21.59 35.14
CA LEU A 128 -16.82 21.70 36.59
C LEU A 128 -16.19 20.42 37.17
N PRO A 129 -15.59 20.49 38.38
CA PRO A 129 -15.09 19.30 39.06
C PRO A 129 -16.17 18.23 39.22
N LYS A 130 -15.83 16.96 39.00
CA LYS A 130 -16.77 15.83 38.97
C LYS A 130 -17.60 15.68 40.26
N ASP A 131 -17.02 16.06 41.41
CA ASP A 131 -17.70 16.08 42.72
C ASP A 131 -18.86 17.07 42.77
N VAL A 132 -18.71 18.21 42.09
CA VAL A 132 -19.73 19.26 41.99
C VAL A 132 -20.71 18.93 40.87
N GLU A 133 -20.21 18.48 39.72
CA GLU A 133 -21.02 18.17 38.53
C GLU A 133 -22.06 17.07 38.80
N ALA A 134 -21.68 16.01 39.54
CA ALA A 134 -22.61 14.92 39.90
C ALA A 134 -23.75 15.36 40.83
N GLN A 135 -23.55 16.42 41.63
CA GLN A 135 -24.54 16.94 42.57
C GLN A 135 -25.39 18.07 41.96
N LEU A 136 -24.95 18.64 40.83
CA LEU A 136 -25.67 19.71 40.11
C LEU A 136 -26.87 19.19 39.31
N GLU A 137 -26.96 17.87 39.05
CA GLU A 137 -28.16 17.27 38.43
C GLU A 137 -29.43 17.50 39.27
N GLU A 138 -29.27 17.57 40.60
CA GLU A 138 -30.36 17.84 41.55
C GLU A 138 -30.68 19.34 41.68
N TYR A 139 -29.74 20.22 41.32
CA TYR A 139 -29.83 21.68 41.46
C TYR A 139 -29.40 22.42 40.18
N PRO A 140 -30.16 22.32 39.06
CA PRO A 140 -29.74 22.79 37.75
C PRO A 140 -29.55 24.32 37.66
N GLN A 141 -30.20 25.09 38.53
CA GLN A 141 -30.14 26.56 38.52
C GLN A 141 -28.98 27.13 39.37
N ALA A 142 -28.32 26.29 40.19
CA ALA A 142 -27.33 26.76 41.15
C ALA A 142 -26.10 27.43 40.50
N VAL A 143 -25.69 27.00 39.31
CA VAL A 143 -24.54 27.62 38.61
C VAL A 143 -24.88 29.04 38.16
N GLU A 144 -26.06 29.25 37.58
CA GLU A 144 -26.48 30.55 37.07
C GLU A 144 -26.73 31.55 38.20
N GLU A 145 -27.45 31.13 39.23
CA GLU A 145 -27.73 31.95 40.43
C GLU A 145 -26.44 32.29 41.18
N GLY A 146 -25.55 31.32 41.33
CA GLY A 146 -24.23 31.52 41.93
C GLY A 146 -23.38 32.50 41.14
N LEU A 147 -23.34 32.40 39.80
CA LEU A 147 -22.65 33.35 38.94
C LEU A 147 -23.28 34.74 39.00
N GLN A 148 -24.61 34.84 39.03
CA GLN A 148 -25.32 36.11 39.12
C GLN A 148 -24.99 36.83 40.42
N TYR A 149 -25.05 36.12 41.56
CA TYR A 149 -24.63 36.65 42.85
C TYR A 149 -23.17 37.09 42.84
N LEU A 150 -22.26 36.23 42.36
CA LEU A 150 -20.83 36.54 42.34
C LEU A 150 -20.49 37.73 41.43
N ARG A 151 -21.19 37.92 40.30
CA ARG A 151 -21.02 39.08 39.41
C ARG A 151 -21.49 40.37 40.05
N GLN A 152 -22.54 40.31 40.87
CA GLN A 152 -23.07 41.48 41.59
C GLN A 152 -22.24 41.82 42.84
N ALA A 153 -21.90 40.81 43.65
CA ALA A 153 -21.18 40.98 44.91
C ALA A 153 -19.66 41.17 44.72
N TYR A 154 -19.08 40.51 43.71
CA TYR A 154 -17.64 40.53 43.41
C TYR A 154 -17.41 40.77 41.91
N PRO A 155 -17.56 42.02 41.45
CA PRO A 155 -17.33 42.37 40.05
C PRO A 155 -15.86 42.16 39.67
N ILE A 156 -15.64 41.34 38.64
CA ILE A 156 -14.35 41.02 38.02
C ILE A 156 -14.55 41.15 36.50
N ASP A 157 -13.52 41.61 35.80
CA ASP A 157 -13.49 41.60 34.34
C ASP A 157 -13.16 40.18 33.85
N GLU A 158 -14.21 39.41 33.56
CA GLU A 158 -14.10 38.04 33.08
C GLU A 158 -13.43 37.99 31.69
N ASP A 159 -13.61 39.02 30.86
CA ASP A 159 -13.01 39.11 29.53
C ASP A 159 -11.50 39.36 29.64
N GLU A 160 -11.07 40.22 30.56
CA GLU A 160 -9.66 40.43 30.88
C GLU A 160 -9.00 39.14 31.41
N ALA A 161 -9.69 38.41 32.29
CA ALA A 161 -9.20 37.11 32.78
C ALA A 161 -9.02 36.08 31.66
N ILE A 162 -9.94 36.05 30.68
CA ILE A 162 -9.82 35.21 29.48
C ILE A 162 -8.64 35.64 28.63
N LEU A 163 -8.45 36.95 28.41
CA LEU A 163 -7.30 37.47 27.64
C LEU A 163 -5.97 37.13 28.32
N TYR A 164 -5.89 37.26 29.65
CA TYR A 164 -4.71 36.83 30.40
C TYR A 164 -4.48 35.32 30.33
N ARG A 165 -5.53 34.50 30.28
CA ARG A 165 -5.40 33.07 30.02
C ARG A 165 -4.83 32.80 28.63
N ILE A 166 -5.37 33.43 27.59
CA ILE A 166 -4.87 33.30 26.22
C ILE A 166 -3.40 33.73 26.16
N GLU A 167 -3.04 34.83 26.81
CA GLU A 167 -1.65 35.32 26.85
C GLU A 167 -0.70 34.38 27.63
N ARG A 168 -1.20 33.57 28.56
CA ARG A 168 -0.44 32.51 29.26
C ARG A 168 -0.33 31.22 28.43
N GLU A 169 -1.37 30.89 27.66
CA GLU A 169 -1.46 29.68 26.84
C GLU A 169 -0.79 29.84 25.46
N GLU A 170 -0.69 31.07 24.94
CA GLU A 170 0.16 31.41 23.80
C GLU A 170 1.62 31.05 24.16
N ASP A 171 2.17 30.07 23.44
CA ASP A 171 3.48 29.48 23.68
C ASP A 171 4.55 30.60 23.78
N PRO A 172 5.37 30.67 24.85
CA PRO A 172 6.47 31.64 24.96
C PRO A 172 7.39 31.68 23.73
N ARG A 173 7.45 30.59 22.96
CA ARG A 173 8.18 30.51 21.69
C ARG A 173 7.66 31.45 20.60
N GLU A 174 6.37 31.80 20.59
CA GLU A 174 5.82 32.76 19.62
C GLU A 174 6.08 34.22 20.03
N LYS A 175 6.31 34.50 21.32
CA LYS A 175 6.50 35.86 21.86
C LYS A 175 7.91 36.42 21.60
N ASP A 176 8.93 35.56 21.58
CA ASP A 176 10.34 35.99 21.59
C ASP A 176 11.05 36.00 20.22
N HIS A 177 10.37 35.65 19.13
CA HIS A 177 10.94 35.75 17.78
C HIS A 177 10.21 36.79 16.93
N PRO A 178 10.56 38.09 17.05
CA PRO A 178 10.02 39.13 16.18
C PRO A 178 10.28 38.86 14.69
N SER A 179 11.35 38.12 14.36
CA SER A 179 11.62 37.62 13.01
C SER A 179 10.53 36.67 12.50
N VAL A 180 9.98 35.80 13.35
CA VAL A 180 8.98 34.79 12.98
C VAL A 180 7.62 35.44 12.72
N LEU A 181 7.23 36.42 13.54
CA LEU A 181 6.00 37.19 13.34
C LEU A 181 6.08 38.07 12.08
N MET A 182 7.24 38.69 11.84
CA MET A 182 7.47 39.52 10.67
C MET A 182 7.46 38.69 9.38
N GLN A 183 8.03 37.48 9.42
CA GLN A 183 8.05 36.56 8.29
C GLN A 183 6.66 35.96 8.00
N ARG A 184 5.88 35.55 9.03
CA ARG A 184 4.46 35.18 8.85
C ARG A 184 3.64 36.33 8.26
N GLY A 185 3.92 37.56 8.66
CA GLY A 185 3.28 38.76 8.10
C GLY A 185 3.61 38.98 6.62
N GLN A 186 4.82 38.61 6.19
CA GLN A 186 5.22 38.65 4.77
C GLN A 186 4.56 37.53 3.97
N ASP A 187 4.52 36.30 4.52
CA ASP A 187 3.90 35.13 3.87
C ASP A 187 2.39 35.31 3.67
N LEU A 188 1.72 35.96 4.63
CA LEU A 188 0.30 36.32 4.54
C LEU A 188 0.04 37.57 3.68
N GLY A 189 1.08 38.18 3.11
CA GLY A 189 0.99 39.36 2.25
C GLY A 189 0.62 40.66 2.97
N LEU A 190 0.76 40.71 4.30
CA LEU A 190 0.40 41.88 5.12
C LEU A 190 1.45 42.99 5.08
N TYR A 191 2.72 42.69 4.76
CA TYR A 191 3.80 43.68 4.60
C TYR A 191 4.73 43.32 3.42
N LYS A 192 5.20 44.34 2.68
CA LYS A 192 6.39 44.29 1.82
C LYS A 192 7.53 45.03 2.52
N THR A 193 8.73 44.47 2.56
CA THR A 193 9.91 45.13 3.14
C THR A 193 10.29 46.35 2.30
N GLN A 194 10.31 47.54 2.92
CA GLN A 194 10.63 48.81 2.27
C GLN A 194 12.12 49.21 2.35
N SER A 195 13.01 48.29 2.70
CA SER A 195 14.43 48.62 2.86
C SER A 195 15.32 47.43 2.57
N ALA A 196 15.58 47.22 1.27
CA ALA A 196 16.84 46.66 0.81
C ALA A 196 17.54 47.78 0.02
N PRO A 197 18.81 48.12 0.32
CA PRO A 197 19.61 49.01 -0.52
C PRO A 197 19.60 48.49 -1.96
N GLN A 198 19.56 49.39 -2.95
CA GLN A 198 19.33 49.05 -4.37
C GLN A 198 20.37 48.10 -5.00
N ASP A 199 21.45 47.76 -4.29
CA ASP A 199 22.55 46.92 -4.78
C ASP A 199 22.65 45.53 -4.11
N GLU A 200 21.79 45.20 -3.13
CA GLU A 200 21.70 43.85 -2.55
C GLU A 200 20.35 43.22 -2.86
N ALA A 201 20.36 42.22 -3.74
CA ALA A 201 19.19 41.40 -4.05
C ALA A 201 18.67 40.71 -2.78
N TYR A 202 17.62 41.26 -2.19
CA TYR A 202 16.92 40.66 -1.07
C TYR A 202 16.18 39.39 -1.53
N TYR A 203 16.72 38.23 -1.19
CA TYR A 203 16.08 36.93 -1.41
C TYR A 203 15.10 36.66 -0.25
N GLY A 204 13.79 36.79 -0.53
CA GLY A 204 12.75 36.33 0.40
C GLY A 204 12.84 34.82 0.66
N PRO A 205 12.19 34.31 1.72
CA PRO A 205 12.28 32.89 2.06
C PRO A 205 11.59 32.01 1.01
N GLN A 206 12.43 31.16 0.41
CA GLN A 206 12.27 29.77 -0.04
C GLN A 206 10.90 29.25 -0.54
N SER A 207 10.98 28.49 -1.64
CA SER A 207 9.99 27.48 -2.00
C SER A 207 9.97 26.36 -0.97
N GLY A 208 9.09 26.45 0.02
CA GLY A 208 8.84 25.37 0.98
C GLY A 208 8.60 25.89 2.40
N TYR A 209 7.61 25.29 3.06
CA TYR A 209 7.20 25.44 4.46
C TYR A 209 8.24 25.98 5.46
N TYR A 210 7.73 26.63 6.51
CA TYR A 210 8.50 27.08 7.68
C TYR A 210 9.39 25.96 8.25
N GLN A 211 10.69 26.25 8.46
CA GLN A 211 11.78 25.33 8.89
C GLN A 211 12.45 24.44 7.81
N ALA A 212 12.30 24.73 6.53
CA ALA A 212 13.08 24.02 5.50
C ALA A 212 14.61 24.23 5.68
N GLU A 213 15.40 23.16 5.62
CA GLU A 213 16.86 23.22 5.76
C GLU A 213 17.49 24.01 4.59
N LEU A 214 18.39 24.93 4.93
CA LEU A 214 19.16 25.70 3.95
C LEU A 214 20.16 24.80 3.21
N SER A 215 20.37 25.09 1.93
CA SER A 215 21.35 24.41 1.09
C SER A 215 22.75 24.68 1.63
N ASP A 216 23.63 23.67 1.58
CA ASP A 216 25.05 23.83 1.96
C ASP A 216 25.85 24.60 0.89
N LYS A 217 25.23 24.92 -0.26
CA LYS A 217 25.85 25.65 -1.37
C LYS A 217 25.75 27.16 -1.14
N GLU A 218 26.88 27.85 -1.30
CA GLU A 218 26.94 29.30 -1.24
C GLU A 218 26.01 29.93 -2.30
N HIS A 219 25.15 30.85 -1.90
CA HIS A 219 24.22 31.59 -2.76
C HIS A 219 23.13 30.75 -3.48
N ASP A 220 22.75 29.57 -2.96
CA ASP A 220 21.66 28.76 -3.52
C ASP A 220 20.28 29.19 -2.95
N PRO A 221 19.41 29.83 -3.75
CA PRO A 221 18.14 30.38 -3.27
C PRO A 221 17.08 29.30 -3.02
N TYR A 222 17.33 28.04 -3.40
CA TYR A 222 16.31 26.97 -3.41
C TYR A 222 16.32 26.04 -2.18
N GLY A 223 17.28 26.19 -1.25
CA GLY A 223 17.38 25.30 -0.08
C GLY A 223 17.89 23.89 -0.41
N LYS A 224 17.88 22.95 0.55
CA LYS A 224 18.27 21.56 0.27
C LYS A 224 17.28 20.89 -0.67
N SER A 225 17.76 20.56 -1.88
CA SER A 225 16.96 19.89 -2.89
C SER A 225 16.79 18.40 -2.57
N GLU A 226 15.53 17.97 -2.45
CA GLU A 226 15.16 16.56 -2.37
C GLU A 226 15.66 15.75 -3.59
N LEU A 227 15.73 16.38 -4.76
CA LEU A 227 16.28 15.75 -5.96
C LEU A 227 17.80 15.56 -5.85
N ASP A 228 18.51 16.48 -5.20
CA ASP A 228 19.95 16.35 -4.96
C ASP A 228 20.22 15.25 -3.92
N ARG A 229 19.39 15.15 -2.88
CA ARG A 229 19.41 14.03 -1.93
C ARG A 229 19.18 12.69 -2.62
N ILE A 230 18.14 12.57 -3.44
CA ILE A 230 17.82 11.36 -4.20
C ILE A 230 18.96 11.03 -5.18
N ARG A 231 19.57 12.02 -5.84
CA ARG A 231 20.76 11.80 -6.70
C ARG A 231 21.94 11.28 -5.89
N ALA A 232 22.29 11.92 -4.78
CA ALA A 232 23.38 11.50 -3.90
C ALA A 232 23.16 10.07 -3.35
N GLU A 233 21.92 9.73 -2.97
CA GLU A 233 21.57 8.39 -2.53
C GLU A 233 21.72 7.35 -3.65
N ASN A 234 21.27 7.68 -4.87
CA ASN A 234 21.45 6.83 -6.04
C ASN A 234 22.93 6.68 -6.43
N ASP A 235 23.74 7.72 -6.30
CA ASP A 235 25.18 7.71 -6.54
C ASP A 235 25.90 6.82 -5.53
N ALA A 236 25.62 7.01 -4.24
CA ALA A 236 26.15 6.18 -3.16
C ALA A 236 25.72 4.71 -3.31
N LYS A 237 24.50 4.45 -3.78
CA LYS A 237 24.05 3.09 -4.10
C LYS A 237 24.81 2.49 -5.29
N ARG A 238 25.04 3.26 -6.37
CA ARG A 238 25.82 2.81 -7.53
C ARG A 238 27.26 2.50 -7.15
N ALA A 239 27.89 3.33 -6.32
CA ALA A 239 29.24 3.11 -5.82
C ALA A 239 29.34 1.81 -5.01
N ARG A 240 28.42 1.57 -4.06
CA ARG A 240 28.35 0.32 -3.29
C ARG A 240 28.17 -0.91 -4.17
N GLU A 241 27.25 -0.85 -5.15
CA GLU A 241 27.05 -1.94 -6.11
C GLU A 241 28.29 -2.23 -6.97
N GLU A 242 29.11 -1.21 -7.25
CA GLU A 242 30.36 -1.35 -7.99
C GLU A 242 31.49 -1.95 -7.14
N GLU A 243 31.61 -1.55 -5.88
CA GLU A 243 32.54 -2.14 -4.91
C GLU A 243 32.23 -3.63 -4.67
N GLU A 244 30.96 -3.98 -4.42
CA GLU A 244 30.53 -5.37 -4.24
C GLU A 244 30.79 -6.22 -5.49
N LEU A 245 30.50 -5.68 -6.67
CA LEU A 245 30.76 -6.37 -7.94
C LEU A 245 32.27 -6.58 -8.16
N GLN A 246 33.10 -5.59 -7.83
CA GLN A 246 34.55 -5.69 -7.96
C GLN A 246 35.10 -6.76 -7.01
N ALA A 247 34.68 -6.75 -5.74
CA ALA A 247 35.08 -7.76 -4.77
C ALA A 247 34.68 -9.18 -5.20
N GLN A 248 33.51 -9.37 -5.82
CA GLN A 248 33.09 -10.66 -6.37
C GLN A 248 33.97 -11.12 -7.53
N ILE A 249 34.29 -10.22 -8.45
CA ILE A 249 35.17 -10.51 -9.59
C ILE A 249 36.57 -10.89 -9.09
N ASP A 250 37.12 -10.15 -8.13
CA ASP A 250 38.45 -10.42 -7.58
C ASP A 250 38.48 -11.78 -6.86
N ALA A 251 37.43 -12.11 -6.10
CA ALA A 251 37.30 -13.41 -5.45
C ALA A 251 37.15 -14.58 -6.45
N GLU A 252 36.40 -14.40 -7.54
CA GLU A 252 36.25 -15.42 -8.59
C GLU A 252 37.56 -15.60 -9.37
N MET A 253 38.27 -14.51 -9.67
CA MET A 253 39.58 -14.55 -10.31
C MET A 253 40.63 -15.23 -9.44
N ALA A 254 40.65 -14.99 -8.13
CA ALA A 254 41.55 -15.67 -7.21
C ALA A 254 41.32 -17.19 -7.19
N LYS A 255 40.07 -17.64 -7.13
CA LYS A 255 39.71 -19.07 -7.22
C LYS A 255 40.09 -19.67 -8.58
N ALA A 256 39.85 -18.93 -9.66
CA ALA A 256 40.16 -19.38 -11.00
C ALA A 256 41.67 -19.50 -11.22
N GLN A 257 42.47 -18.60 -10.61
CA GLN A 257 43.92 -18.67 -10.58
C GLN A 257 44.41 -19.88 -9.78
N GLU A 258 43.88 -20.13 -8.60
CA GLU A 258 44.21 -21.31 -7.79
C GLU A 258 43.95 -22.61 -8.56
N LEU A 259 42.77 -22.75 -9.18
CA LEU A 259 42.42 -23.91 -10.01
C LEU A 259 43.34 -24.05 -11.23
N HIS A 260 43.74 -22.93 -11.84
CA HIS A 260 44.66 -22.94 -12.97
C HIS A 260 46.06 -23.39 -12.56
N GLU A 261 46.56 -22.93 -11.40
CA GLU A 261 47.82 -23.39 -10.82
C GLU A 261 47.76 -24.88 -10.48
N GLU A 262 46.68 -25.37 -9.87
CA GLU A 262 46.46 -26.80 -9.60
C GLU A 262 46.47 -27.64 -10.87
N ARG A 263 45.73 -27.21 -11.91
CA ARG A 263 45.72 -27.89 -13.21
C ARG A 263 47.10 -27.90 -13.84
N THR A 264 47.84 -26.79 -13.76
CA THR A 264 49.20 -26.69 -14.29
C THR A 264 50.14 -27.64 -13.55
N ARG A 265 50.05 -27.72 -12.22
CA ARG A 265 50.80 -28.70 -11.40
C ARG A 265 50.42 -30.15 -11.75
N ALA A 266 49.14 -30.44 -11.95
CA ALA A 266 48.66 -31.77 -12.32
C ALA A 266 49.12 -32.20 -13.72
N VAL A 267 49.11 -31.28 -14.70
CA VAL A 267 49.63 -31.52 -16.06
C VAL A 267 51.15 -31.74 -16.02
N ALA A 268 51.88 -30.96 -15.21
CA ALA A 268 53.32 -31.16 -15.03
C ALA A 268 53.66 -32.55 -14.44
N GLN A 269 52.74 -33.15 -13.68
CA GLN A 269 52.88 -34.50 -13.12
C GLN A 269 52.46 -35.63 -14.10
N ARG A 270 51.66 -35.33 -15.14
CA ARG A 270 51.13 -36.32 -16.10
C ARG A 270 51.10 -35.76 -17.53
N PRO A 271 52.25 -35.66 -18.21
CA PRO A 271 52.34 -35.06 -19.55
C PRO A 271 51.65 -35.90 -20.64
N GLU A 272 51.40 -37.20 -20.42
CA GLU A 272 50.74 -38.09 -21.39
C GLU A 272 49.21 -37.88 -21.54
N GLN A 273 48.55 -37.18 -20.61
CA GLN A 273 47.12 -36.84 -20.70
C GLN A 273 46.98 -35.48 -21.42
N GLY A 274 46.85 -35.54 -22.74
CA GLY A 274 46.88 -34.42 -23.68
C GLY A 274 46.07 -33.18 -23.28
N LEU A 275 46.64 -32.02 -23.67
CA LEU A 275 46.16 -30.67 -23.45
C LEU A 275 44.70 -30.45 -23.89
N GLU A 276 43.82 -30.18 -22.93
CA GLU A 276 42.87 -29.09 -23.14
C GLU A 276 43.61 -27.80 -22.77
N THR A 277 43.91 -26.96 -23.76
CA THR A 277 44.48 -25.62 -23.55
C THR A 277 43.70 -24.92 -22.44
N ALA A 278 44.35 -24.71 -21.29
CA ALA A 278 43.75 -24.00 -20.18
C ALA A 278 43.39 -22.60 -20.68
N LYS A 279 42.09 -22.32 -20.76
CA LYS A 279 41.55 -21.03 -21.19
C LYS A 279 42.25 -19.92 -20.40
N GLU A 280 42.83 -18.96 -21.10
CA GLU A 280 43.54 -17.83 -20.50
C GLU A 280 42.64 -17.09 -19.49
N LEU A 281 43.17 -16.89 -18.29
CA LEU A 281 42.49 -16.15 -17.23
C LEU A 281 42.57 -14.65 -17.56
N ARG A 282 41.42 -14.06 -17.88
CA ARG A 282 41.29 -12.61 -18.09
C ARG A 282 40.20 -12.05 -17.19
N PRO A 283 40.32 -10.79 -16.73
CA PRO A 283 39.21 -10.12 -16.07
C PRO A 283 38.01 -9.98 -17.02
N PRO A 284 36.79 -9.88 -16.47
CA PRO A 284 35.58 -9.74 -17.26
C PRO A 284 35.56 -8.41 -18.00
N ASN A 285 35.13 -8.43 -19.25
CA ASN A 285 34.98 -7.22 -20.06
C ASN A 285 33.76 -6.38 -19.59
N SER A 286 33.57 -5.19 -20.17
CA SER A 286 32.45 -4.29 -19.78
C SER A 286 31.07 -4.94 -19.91
N PHE A 287 30.87 -5.76 -20.95
CA PHE A 287 29.63 -6.50 -21.17
C PHE A 287 29.41 -7.58 -20.10
N GLU A 288 30.43 -8.38 -19.79
CA GLU A 288 30.39 -9.41 -18.75
C GLU A 288 30.14 -8.79 -17.37
N ARG A 289 30.78 -7.66 -17.06
CA ARG A 289 30.50 -6.88 -15.84
C ARG A 289 29.05 -6.41 -15.80
N TRP A 290 28.51 -5.92 -16.91
CA TRP A 290 27.10 -5.53 -17.01
C TRP A 290 26.15 -6.71 -16.80
N VAL A 291 26.44 -7.88 -17.40
CA VAL A 291 25.67 -9.11 -17.19
C VAL A 291 25.72 -9.57 -15.72
N LEU A 292 26.90 -9.55 -15.10
CA LEU A 292 27.08 -9.90 -13.69
C LEU A 292 26.29 -8.95 -12.78
N ARG A 293 26.35 -7.63 -13.03
CA ARG A 293 25.55 -6.64 -12.32
C ARG A 293 24.06 -6.93 -12.42
N ALA A 294 23.57 -7.23 -13.63
CA ALA A 294 22.17 -7.59 -13.84
C ALA A 294 21.79 -8.88 -13.11
N ARG A 295 22.66 -9.89 -13.10
CA ARG A 295 22.47 -11.14 -12.34
C ARG A 295 22.37 -10.86 -10.84
N ASN A 296 23.30 -10.09 -10.28
CA ASN A 296 23.34 -9.75 -8.86
C ASN A 296 22.08 -9.01 -8.45
N ARG A 297 21.64 -8.00 -9.21
CA ARG A 297 20.38 -7.30 -8.96
C ARG A 297 19.15 -8.20 -9.06
N ALA A 298 19.19 -9.19 -9.95
CA ALA A 298 18.12 -10.16 -10.12
C ALA A 298 18.09 -11.21 -9.01
N GLN A 299 19.23 -11.50 -8.35
CA GLN A 299 19.38 -12.49 -7.26
C GLN A 299 19.31 -11.88 -5.86
N SER A 300 19.74 -10.63 -5.65
CA SER A 300 19.80 -10.00 -4.33
C SER A 300 18.43 -9.86 -3.66
N LYS A 301 17.36 -9.78 -4.46
CA LYS A 301 15.97 -9.79 -3.98
C LYS A 301 15.44 -11.17 -3.59
N LEU A 302 16.19 -12.24 -3.85
CA LEU A 302 15.85 -13.62 -3.52
C LEU A 302 16.59 -14.14 -2.27
N ALA A 303 17.33 -13.28 -1.55
CA ALA A 303 18.07 -13.72 -0.38
C ALA A 303 17.11 -14.33 0.66
N LEU A 304 17.26 -15.64 0.87
CA LEU A 304 16.51 -16.43 1.87
C LEU A 304 16.63 -15.83 3.27
N ASP A 305 17.72 -15.08 3.51
CA ASP A 305 18.09 -14.49 4.79
C ASP A 305 17.38 -13.17 5.11
N SER A 306 16.54 -12.66 4.19
CA SER A 306 15.74 -11.47 4.51
C SER A 306 14.74 -11.80 5.64
N PRO A 307 14.66 -10.97 6.70
CA PRO A 307 13.83 -11.27 7.88
C PRO A 307 12.36 -11.39 7.50
N GLU A 308 11.90 -10.62 6.50
CA GLU A 308 10.55 -10.72 5.95
C GLU A 308 10.25 -12.11 5.39
N ILE A 309 11.20 -12.72 4.66
CA ILE A 309 11.02 -14.05 4.08
C ILE A 309 11.13 -15.13 5.16
N ALA A 310 12.02 -15.00 6.14
CA ALA A 310 12.21 -16.01 7.18
C ALA A 310 10.96 -16.21 8.07
N HIS A 311 10.20 -15.15 8.33
CA HIS A 311 9.05 -15.18 9.26
C HIS A 311 7.68 -15.45 8.60
N MET A 312 7.58 -15.64 7.28
CA MET A 312 6.29 -15.89 6.62
C MET A 312 5.72 -17.27 6.95
N SER A 313 4.48 -17.30 7.46
CA SER A 313 3.72 -18.53 7.69
C SER A 313 3.34 -19.24 6.38
N THR A 314 3.11 -20.55 6.46
CA THR A 314 2.62 -21.36 5.31
C THR A 314 1.36 -20.77 4.69
N PHE A 315 0.43 -20.27 5.50
CA PHE A 315 -0.80 -19.66 5.02
C PHE A 315 -0.53 -18.38 4.19
N GLN A 316 0.32 -17.48 4.69
CA GLN A 316 0.70 -16.25 3.96
C GLN A 316 1.37 -16.56 2.62
N ARG A 317 2.11 -17.68 2.53
CA ARG A 317 2.77 -18.09 1.28
C ARG A 317 1.80 -18.68 0.26
N VAL A 318 0.86 -19.51 0.72
CA VAL A 318 0.01 -20.33 -0.15
C VAL A 318 -1.29 -19.62 -0.53
N PHE A 319 -1.91 -18.92 0.43
CA PHE A 319 -3.26 -18.41 0.29
C PHE A 319 -3.43 -17.37 -0.85
N PRO A 320 -2.53 -16.38 -1.03
CA PRO A 320 -2.68 -15.42 -2.13
C PRO A 320 -2.62 -16.08 -3.51
N SER A 321 -1.70 -17.03 -3.69
CA SER A 321 -1.56 -17.79 -4.93
C SER A 321 -2.76 -18.71 -5.18
N PHE A 322 -3.31 -19.32 -4.12
CA PHE A 322 -4.54 -20.11 -4.17
C PHE A 322 -5.71 -19.26 -4.67
N LEU A 323 -5.93 -18.09 -4.08
CA LEU A 323 -7.02 -17.19 -4.47
C LEU A 323 -6.91 -16.77 -5.93
N LEU A 324 -5.71 -16.40 -6.40
CA LEU A 324 -5.50 -16.05 -7.80
C LEU A 324 -5.76 -17.26 -8.72
N ALA A 325 -5.23 -18.44 -8.38
CA ALA A 325 -5.44 -19.65 -9.17
C ALA A 325 -6.93 -19.99 -9.30
N ALA A 326 -7.67 -19.93 -8.18
CA ALA A 326 -9.12 -20.16 -8.15
C ALA A 326 -9.87 -19.13 -8.99
N ALA A 327 -9.56 -17.83 -8.83
CA ALA A 327 -10.19 -16.76 -9.60
C ALA A 327 -9.96 -16.91 -11.11
N LEU A 328 -8.73 -17.25 -11.51
CA LEU A 328 -8.39 -17.49 -12.92
C LEU A 328 -9.06 -18.74 -13.48
N CYS A 329 -9.18 -19.83 -12.71
CA CYS A 329 -9.91 -21.04 -13.12
C CYS A 329 -11.41 -20.75 -13.31
N VAL A 330 -12.02 -19.99 -12.39
CA VAL A 330 -13.41 -19.53 -12.52
C VAL A 330 -13.57 -18.64 -13.75
N GLY A 331 -12.64 -17.71 -13.99
CA GLY A 331 -12.61 -16.90 -15.21
C GLY A 331 -12.50 -17.73 -16.48
N CYS A 332 -11.66 -18.76 -16.49
CA CYS A 332 -11.52 -19.71 -17.60
C CYS A 332 -12.84 -20.46 -17.87
N TYR A 333 -13.53 -20.89 -16.82
CA TYR A 333 -14.85 -21.53 -16.94
C TYR A 333 -15.87 -20.58 -17.57
N PHE A 334 -16.02 -19.36 -17.05
CA PHE A 334 -16.95 -18.38 -17.63
C PHE A 334 -16.58 -18.01 -19.06
N PHE A 335 -15.29 -17.88 -19.36
CA PHE A 335 -14.81 -17.65 -20.72
C PHE A 335 -15.21 -18.78 -21.66
N ALA A 336 -15.04 -20.04 -21.25
CA ALA A 336 -15.45 -21.19 -22.06
C ALA A 336 -16.96 -21.19 -22.36
N GLN A 337 -17.78 -20.79 -21.39
CA GLN A 337 -19.24 -20.72 -21.53
C GLN A 337 -19.71 -19.53 -22.39
N ALA A 338 -19.02 -18.40 -22.29
CA ALA A 338 -19.37 -17.17 -23.02
C ALA A 338 -18.76 -17.13 -24.44
N TRP A 339 -17.77 -17.97 -24.73
CA TRP A 339 -17.05 -17.93 -25.99
C TRP A 339 -17.93 -18.32 -27.18
N THR A 340 -17.96 -17.45 -28.19
CA THR A 340 -18.60 -17.72 -29.48
C THR A 340 -17.55 -17.66 -30.59
N ARG A 341 -17.69 -18.55 -31.58
CA ARG A 341 -16.71 -18.65 -32.68
C ARG A 341 -16.81 -17.39 -33.57
N PRO A 342 -15.71 -16.63 -33.76
CA PRO A 342 -15.74 -15.47 -34.64
C PRO A 342 -15.85 -15.91 -36.11
N LYS A 343 -16.58 -15.13 -36.91
CA LYS A 343 -16.64 -15.29 -38.37
C LYS A 343 -15.24 -15.09 -38.95
N GLN A 344 -14.98 -15.70 -40.10
CA GLN A 344 -13.66 -15.64 -40.73
C GLN A 344 -13.29 -14.20 -41.18
N SER A 345 -14.27 -13.43 -41.67
CA SER A 345 -14.13 -12.03 -42.06
C SER A 345 -13.67 -11.11 -40.93
N ASP A 346 -13.99 -11.46 -39.69
CA ASP A 346 -13.76 -10.61 -38.53
C ASP A 346 -12.39 -10.89 -37.88
N ARG A 347 -11.64 -11.85 -38.44
CA ARG A 347 -10.33 -12.26 -37.92
C ARG A 347 -9.22 -11.41 -38.52
N PHE A 348 -8.23 -11.10 -37.70
CA PHE A 348 -7.01 -10.41 -38.15
C PHE A 348 -6.23 -11.24 -39.18
N PHE A 349 -6.26 -12.58 -39.06
CA PHE A 349 -5.70 -13.52 -40.03
C PHE A 349 -6.81 -14.46 -40.53
N PRO A 350 -7.56 -14.08 -41.59
CA PRO A 350 -8.69 -14.87 -42.10
C PRO A 350 -8.27 -16.24 -42.65
N ASP A 351 -7.07 -16.34 -43.24
CA ASP A 351 -6.60 -17.55 -43.94
C ASP A 351 -6.04 -18.61 -43.00
N VAL A 352 -5.80 -18.26 -41.73
CA VAL A 352 -5.24 -19.18 -40.74
C VAL A 352 -6.39 -19.86 -39.98
N SER A 353 -6.29 -21.18 -39.80
CA SER A 353 -7.26 -21.93 -38.98
C SER A 353 -7.26 -21.40 -37.54
N LEU A 354 -8.41 -21.48 -36.87
CA LEU A 354 -8.55 -20.95 -35.52
C LEU A 354 -7.66 -21.70 -34.51
N SER A 355 -7.45 -23.00 -34.72
CA SER A 355 -6.50 -23.83 -33.96
C SER A 355 -5.07 -23.36 -34.12
N SER A 356 -4.59 -23.21 -35.36
CA SER A 356 -3.23 -22.74 -35.65
C SER A 356 -2.99 -21.33 -35.14
N ALA A 357 -3.99 -20.44 -35.23
CA ALA A 357 -3.88 -19.11 -34.65
C ALA A 357 -3.76 -19.15 -33.12
N THR A 358 -4.53 -20.01 -32.45
CA THR A 358 -4.52 -20.12 -30.98
C THR A 358 -3.25 -20.80 -30.46
N VAL A 359 -2.93 -21.98 -30.99
CA VAL A 359 -1.71 -22.73 -30.63
C VAL A 359 -0.46 -21.95 -31.04
N GLY A 360 -0.45 -21.37 -32.24
CA GLY A 360 0.64 -20.52 -32.72
C GLY A 360 0.88 -19.30 -31.82
N ALA A 361 -0.19 -18.66 -31.31
CA ALA A 361 -0.06 -17.58 -30.34
C ALA A 361 0.54 -18.04 -29.01
N LEU A 362 0.14 -19.21 -28.50
CA LEU A 362 0.74 -19.78 -27.28
C LEU A 362 2.23 -20.11 -27.49
N VAL A 363 2.59 -20.66 -28.65
CA VAL A 363 3.98 -20.96 -29.03
C VAL A 363 4.81 -19.68 -29.13
N ALA A 364 4.27 -18.65 -29.80
CA ALA A 364 4.91 -17.35 -29.94
C ALA A 364 5.14 -16.68 -28.59
N LEU A 365 4.15 -16.71 -27.70
CA LEU A 365 4.27 -16.13 -26.35
C LEU A 365 5.33 -16.85 -25.51
N ASN A 366 5.35 -18.19 -25.52
CA ASN A 366 6.37 -18.98 -24.84
C ASN A 366 7.78 -18.70 -25.38
N THR A 367 7.91 -18.56 -26.70
CA THR A 367 9.19 -18.27 -27.36
C THR A 367 9.64 -16.84 -27.05
N ALA A 368 8.74 -15.86 -27.03
CA ALA A 368 9.04 -14.49 -26.63
C ALA A 368 9.58 -14.43 -25.20
N VAL A 369 8.93 -15.12 -24.24
CA VAL A 369 9.41 -15.18 -22.85
C VAL A 369 10.77 -15.89 -22.76
N TRP A 370 10.99 -16.95 -23.53
CA TRP A 370 12.31 -17.61 -23.62
C TRP A 370 13.41 -16.68 -24.16
N VAL A 371 13.10 -15.83 -25.15
CA VAL A 371 14.03 -14.80 -25.64
C VAL A 371 14.29 -13.75 -24.56
N LEU A 372 13.26 -13.30 -23.83
CA LEU A 372 13.44 -12.36 -22.72
C LEU A 372 14.38 -12.91 -21.63
N TRP A 373 14.37 -14.23 -21.37
CA TRP A 373 15.33 -14.87 -20.48
C TRP A 373 16.79 -14.76 -20.96
N LYS A 374 17.06 -14.43 -22.22
CA LYS A 374 18.40 -14.17 -22.75
C LYS A 374 18.86 -12.72 -22.61
N LEU A 375 17.96 -11.84 -22.18
CA LEU A 375 18.19 -10.40 -22.08
C LEU A 375 18.31 -9.98 -20.59
N PRO A 376 19.52 -9.63 -20.12
CA PRO A 376 19.76 -9.31 -18.72
C PRO A 376 18.86 -8.23 -18.07
N PRO A 377 18.41 -7.17 -18.78
CA PRO A 377 17.51 -6.16 -18.22
C PRO A 377 16.19 -6.71 -17.68
N TYR A 378 15.70 -7.83 -18.24
CA TYR A 378 14.40 -8.39 -17.88
C TYR A 378 14.47 -9.42 -16.76
N TRP A 379 15.66 -9.86 -16.33
CA TRP A 379 15.82 -10.92 -15.34
C TRP A 379 15.16 -10.60 -14.00
N SER A 380 15.19 -9.34 -13.55
CA SER A 380 14.52 -8.96 -12.30
C SER A 380 13.00 -9.14 -12.38
N MET A 381 12.39 -8.76 -13.51
CA MET A 381 10.96 -8.94 -13.75
C MET A 381 10.61 -10.44 -13.92
N LEU A 382 11.41 -11.17 -14.69
CA LEU A 382 11.20 -12.59 -14.95
C LEU A 382 11.36 -13.44 -13.68
N ASN A 383 12.36 -13.17 -12.85
CA ASN A 383 12.51 -13.85 -11.56
C ASN A 383 11.33 -13.56 -10.64
N LYS A 384 10.74 -12.36 -10.71
CA LYS A 384 9.62 -11.96 -9.86
C LYS A 384 8.29 -12.56 -10.29
N TYR A 385 8.01 -12.63 -11.60
CA TYR A 385 6.68 -12.97 -12.13
C TYR A 385 6.64 -14.22 -13.02
N PHE A 386 7.79 -14.78 -13.42
CA PHE A 386 7.89 -15.94 -14.32
C PHE A 386 8.64 -17.11 -13.67
N LEU A 387 8.91 -17.03 -12.36
CA LEU A 387 9.35 -18.13 -11.50
C LEU A 387 8.43 -18.21 -10.29
N PHE A 388 7.95 -19.41 -9.98
CA PHE A 388 7.13 -19.64 -8.81
C PHE A 388 7.96 -20.27 -7.72
N VAL A 389 8.41 -19.44 -6.78
CA VAL A 389 9.37 -19.83 -5.73
C VAL A 389 8.72 -19.75 -4.35
N PRO A 390 8.75 -20.83 -3.54
CA PRO A 390 8.19 -20.87 -2.19
C PRO A 390 8.73 -19.81 -1.23
N ALA A 391 10.01 -19.45 -1.37
CA ALA A 391 10.66 -18.44 -0.54
C ALA A 391 10.03 -17.04 -0.66
N TYR A 392 9.68 -16.62 -1.87
CA TYR A 392 9.12 -15.28 -2.14
C TYR A 392 7.89 -15.40 -3.06
N PRO A 393 6.75 -15.84 -2.52
CA PRO A 393 5.62 -16.23 -3.35
C PRO A 393 4.85 -15.00 -3.85
N TYR A 394 5.10 -14.63 -5.11
CA TYR A 394 4.25 -13.67 -5.81
C TYR A 394 3.09 -14.42 -6.47
N ALA A 395 1.85 -14.05 -6.13
CA ALA A 395 0.67 -14.74 -6.65
C ALA A 395 0.64 -14.76 -8.19
N LEU A 396 0.95 -13.62 -8.83
CA LEU A 396 1.02 -13.49 -10.29
C LEU A 396 2.04 -14.42 -10.95
N SER A 397 3.03 -14.92 -10.20
CA SER A 397 3.97 -15.91 -10.72
C SER A 397 3.28 -17.16 -11.22
N ASN A 398 2.20 -17.60 -10.56
CA ASN A 398 1.47 -18.81 -10.97
C ASN A 398 0.92 -18.71 -12.41
N LEU A 399 0.67 -17.49 -12.91
CA LEU A 399 0.26 -17.27 -14.31
C LEU A 399 1.47 -17.13 -15.24
N GLY A 400 2.51 -16.39 -14.83
CA GLY A 400 3.67 -16.16 -15.69
C GLY A 400 4.50 -17.42 -15.91
N THR A 401 4.55 -18.34 -14.94
CA THR A 401 5.28 -19.61 -15.08
C THR A 401 4.78 -20.49 -16.21
N LEU A 402 3.50 -20.37 -16.58
CA LEU A 402 2.89 -21.12 -17.69
C LEU A 402 3.56 -20.81 -19.05
N PHE A 403 4.29 -19.71 -19.14
CA PHE A 403 4.99 -19.28 -20.35
C PHE A 403 6.52 -19.32 -20.23
N SER A 404 7.04 -19.75 -19.08
CA SER A 404 8.45 -19.56 -18.72
C SER A 404 9.30 -20.78 -19.05
N HIS A 405 10.31 -20.61 -19.91
CA HIS A 405 11.28 -21.66 -20.25
C HIS A 405 12.70 -21.08 -20.27
N GLN A 406 13.65 -21.76 -19.62
CA GLN A 406 15.06 -21.33 -19.61
C GLN A 406 15.92 -22.08 -20.63
N LYS A 407 15.61 -23.37 -20.88
CA LYS A 407 16.35 -24.27 -21.78
C LYS A 407 15.58 -24.48 -23.09
N LEU A 408 16.29 -24.40 -24.22
CA LEU A 408 15.70 -24.57 -25.55
C LEU A 408 15.06 -25.95 -25.73
N TRP A 409 15.72 -27.01 -25.25
CA TRP A 409 15.18 -28.37 -25.31
C TRP A 409 13.83 -28.50 -24.60
N HIS A 410 13.71 -27.92 -23.40
CA HIS A 410 12.46 -27.96 -22.62
C HIS A 410 11.34 -27.21 -23.34
N LEU A 411 11.62 -26.04 -23.90
CA LEU A 411 10.67 -25.29 -24.73
C LEU A 411 10.24 -26.12 -25.94
N SER A 412 11.19 -26.66 -26.69
CA SER A 412 10.94 -27.37 -27.95
C SER A 412 10.04 -28.59 -27.75
N MET A 413 10.29 -29.40 -26.71
CA MET A 413 9.46 -30.56 -26.41
C MET A 413 8.04 -30.17 -25.97
N ASN A 414 7.89 -29.11 -25.18
CA ASN A 414 6.56 -28.60 -24.79
C ASN A 414 5.78 -28.09 -26.01
N MET A 415 6.41 -27.28 -26.87
CA MET A 415 5.74 -26.71 -28.04
C MET A 415 5.42 -27.79 -29.08
N LEU A 416 6.29 -28.79 -29.25
CA LEU A 416 6.02 -29.94 -30.12
C LEU A 416 4.82 -30.75 -29.61
N ALA A 417 4.78 -31.09 -28.32
CA ALA A 417 3.65 -31.81 -27.74
C ALA A 417 2.36 -30.98 -27.80
N LEU A 418 2.43 -29.67 -27.55
CA LEU A 418 1.30 -28.76 -27.70
C LEU A 418 0.79 -28.71 -29.15
N ALA A 419 1.66 -28.73 -30.15
CA ALA A 419 1.26 -28.77 -31.54
C ALA A 419 0.59 -30.10 -31.90
N ILE A 420 1.19 -31.23 -31.51
CA ILE A 420 0.70 -32.58 -31.81
C ILE A 420 -0.68 -32.84 -31.20
N PHE A 421 -0.85 -32.55 -29.91
CA PHE A 421 -2.10 -32.84 -29.20
C PHE A 421 -3.08 -31.66 -29.16
N GLY A 422 -2.56 -30.44 -29.17
CA GLY A 422 -3.37 -29.25 -28.98
C GLY A 422 -4.11 -28.79 -30.24
N LEU A 423 -3.52 -28.94 -31.44
CA LEU A 423 -4.21 -28.63 -32.69
C LEU A 423 -5.49 -29.48 -32.88
N PRO A 424 -5.42 -30.83 -32.84
CA PRO A 424 -6.62 -31.65 -33.03
C PRO A 424 -7.63 -31.46 -31.89
N LEU A 425 -7.16 -31.42 -30.63
CA LEU A 425 -8.06 -31.17 -29.50
C LEU A 425 -8.82 -29.85 -29.66
N HIS A 426 -8.14 -28.78 -30.06
CA HIS A 426 -8.75 -27.48 -30.26
C HIS A 426 -9.84 -27.51 -31.35
N GLU A 427 -9.63 -28.22 -32.45
CA GLU A 427 -10.65 -28.35 -33.51
C GLU A 427 -11.91 -29.08 -33.01
N GLU A 428 -11.76 -30.06 -32.12
CA GLU A 428 -12.90 -30.82 -31.58
C GLU A 428 -13.68 -30.07 -30.50
N ILE A 429 -12.99 -29.47 -29.53
CA ILE A 429 -13.66 -28.86 -28.36
C ILE A 429 -13.86 -27.34 -28.49
N GLY A 430 -13.22 -26.72 -29.48
CA GLY A 430 -13.23 -25.29 -29.73
C GLY A 430 -12.32 -24.47 -28.80
N ARG A 431 -12.08 -23.21 -29.18
CA ARG A 431 -11.12 -22.31 -28.53
C ARG A 431 -11.40 -22.05 -27.05
N GLY A 432 -12.66 -21.84 -26.69
CA GLY A 432 -13.07 -21.56 -25.30
C GLY A 432 -12.68 -22.68 -24.34
N ASN A 433 -13.14 -23.90 -24.64
CA ASN A 433 -12.83 -25.09 -23.84
C ASN A 433 -11.33 -25.43 -23.88
N PHE A 434 -10.69 -25.31 -25.05
CA PHE A 434 -9.25 -25.56 -25.19
C PHE A 434 -8.42 -24.66 -24.28
N LEU A 435 -8.66 -23.34 -24.30
CA LEU A 435 -7.93 -22.40 -23.45
C LEU A 435 -8.25 -22.64 -21.97
N ALA A 436 -9.50 -22.96 -21.62
CA ALA A 436 -9.86 -23.27 -20.25
C ALA A 436 -9.12 -24.51 -19.72
N ILE A 437 -9.03 -25.59 -20.51
CA ILE A 437 -8.25 -26.78 -20.15
C ILE A 437 -6.75 -26.44 -20.02
N TYR A 438 -6.18 -25.73 -21.01
CA TYR A 438 -4.77 -25.36 -21.01
C TYR A 438 -4.39 -24.56 -19.75
N PHE A 439 -5.13 -23.49 -19.45
CA PHE A 439 -4.85 -22.64 -18.30
C PHE A 439 -5.17 -23.32 -16.98
N ALA A 440 -6.33 -23.99 -16.84
CA ALA A 440 -6.69 -24.65 -15.59
C ALA A 440 -5.70 -25.76 -15.21
N SER A 441 -5.25 -26.57 -16.18
CA SER A 441 -4.27 -27.62 -15.93
C SER A 441 -2.94 -27.07 -15.39
N GLY A 442 -2.43 -26.00 -15.98
CA GLY A 442 -1.20 -25.37 -15.50
C GLY A 442 -1.35 -24.61 -14.17
N LEU A 443 -2.45 -23.87 -14.00
CA LEU A 443 -2.69 -23.09 -12.78
C LEU A 443 -2.86 -23.99 -11.55
N ILE A 444 -3.60 -25.09 -11.69
CA ILE A 444 -3.84 -26.05 -10.61
C ILE A 444 -2.61 -26.93 -10.40
N GLY A 445 -1.95 -27.39 -11.47
CA GLY A 445 -0.73 -28.20 -11.39
C GLY A 445 0.43 -27.44 -10.75
N GLY A 446 0.73 -26.25 -11.26
CA GLY A 446 1.80 -25.39 -10.76
C GLY A 446 1.57 -24.99 -9.31
N PHE A 447 0.32 -24.66 -8.95
CA PHE A 447 -0.06 -24.39 -7.57
C PHE A 447 0.13 -25.62 -6.66
N ALA A 448 -0.28 -26.81 -7.09
CA ALA A 448 -0.15 -28.03 -6.29
C ALA A 448 1.33 -28.36 -6.02
N SER A 449 2.19 -28.25 -7.03
CA SER A 449 3.64 -28.41 -6.84
C SER A 449 4.21 -27.36 -5.89
N PHE A 450 3.90 -26.09 -6.11
CA PHE A 450 4.31 -25.00 -5.24
C PHE A 450 3.89 -25.23 -3.78
N ALA A 451 2.62 -25.56 -3.54
CA ALA A 451 2.09 -25.81 -2.20
C ALA A 451 2.82 -26.98 -1.52
N ARG A 452 3.12 -28.05 -2.27
CA ARG A 452 3.93 -29.18 -1.78
C ARG A 452 5.31 -28.70 -1.35
N HIS A 453 5.98 -27.88 -2.15
CA HIS A 453 7.31 -27.38 -1.81
C HIS A 453 7.30 -26.49 -0.56
N VAL A 454 6.29 -25.63 -0.39
CA VAL A 454 6.11 -24.85 0.85
C VAL A 454 5.93 -25.77 2.06
N ILE A 455 5.03 -26.77 1.97
CA ILE A 455 4.74 -27.70 3.07
C ILE A 455 5.97 -28.55 3.45
N GLN A 456 6.79 -28.91 2.46
CA GLN A 456 8.01 -29.70 2.66
C GLN A 456 9.22 -28.87 3.14
N GLY A 457 9.09 -27.55 3.26
CA GLY A 457 10.21 -26.68 3.64
C GLY A 457 11.23 -26.44 2.53
N ASN A 458 10.93 -26.84 1.29
CA ASN A 458 11.83 -26.70 0.14
C ASN A 458 11.75 -25.30 -0.46
N MET A 459 12.44 -24.33 0.17
CA MET A 459 12.27 -22.91 -0.16
C MET A 459 13.07 -22.42 -1.37
N ALA A 460 14.16 -23.10 -1.71
CA ALA A 460 15.07 -22.70 -2.80
C ALA A 460 14.68 -23.27 -4.19
N THR A 461 13.62 -24.07 -4.28
CA THR A 461 13.18 -24.68 -5.55
C THR A 461 12.28 -23.73 -6.34
N SER A 462 12.38 -23.76 -7.67
CA SER A 462 11.49 -23.00 -8.56
C SER A 462 10.63 -23.92 -9.42
N VAL A 463 9.33 -23.66 -9.45
CA VAL A 463 8.40 -24.26 -10.42
C VAL A 463 8.35 -23.35 -11.65
N LEU A 464 8.56 -23.89 -12.86
CA LEU A 464 8.48 -23.16 -14.13
C LEU A 464 8.20 -24.11 -15.31
N GLY A 465 7.42 -23.66 -16.30
CA GLY A 465 7.19 -24.39 -17.54
C GLY A 465 5.72 -24.44 -17.93
N ALA A 466 5.47 -24.62 -19.24
CA ALA A 466 4.13 -24.89 -19.78
C ALA A 466 3.70 -26.35 -19.62
N SER A 467 4.52 -27.19 -18.98
CA SER A 467 4.36 -28.65 -19.01
C SER A 467 3.06 -29.11 -18.35
N GLY A 468 2.67 -28.59 -17.19
CA GLY A 468 1.34 -28.87 -16.60
C GLY A 468 0.19 -28.59 -17.58
N CYS A 469 0.24 -27.48 -18.32
CA CYS A 469 -0.74 -27.15 -19.37
C CYS A 469 -0.74 -28.19 -20.50
N VAL A 470 0.45 -28.54 -21.01
CA VAL A 470 0.63 -29.47 -22.13
C VAL A 470 0.21 -30.88 -21.75
N TYR A 471 0.58 -31.35 -20.56
CA TYR A 471 0.13 -32.63 -20.02
C TYR A 471 -1.38 -32.68 -19.82
N GLY A 472 -2.00 -31.54 -19.46
CA GLY A 472 -3.45 -31.39 -19.43
C GLY A 472 -4.11 -31.53 -20.80
N VAL A 473 -3.61 -30.81 -21.81
CA VAL A 473 -4.09 -30.90 -23.19
C VAL A 473 -3.91 -32.32 -23.76
N MET A 474 -2.74 -32.92 -23.57
CA MET A 474 -2.46 -34.28 -24.01
C MET A 474 -3.38 -35.29 -23.32
N SER A 475 -3.57 -35.17 -22.01
CA SER A 475 -4.50 -36.01 -21.23
C SER A 475 -5.94 -35.86 -21.71
N ALA A 476 -6.40 -34.63 -21.94
CA ALA A 476 -7.74 -34.35 -22.45
C ALA A 476 -7.97 -35.02 -23.82
N TYR A 477 -7.01 -34.91 -24.74
CA TYR A 477 -7.08 -35.53 -26.05
C TYR A 477 -7.14 -37.06 -25.97
N LEU A 478 -6.23 -37.68 -25.21
CA LEU A 478 -6.20 -39.14 -25.03
C LEU A 478 -7.44 -39.68 -24.29
N ALA A 479 -8.04 -38.86 -23.40
CA ALA A 479 -9.28 -39.21 -22.70
C ALA A 479 -10.50 -39.23 -23.63
N LEU A 480 -10.52 -38.40 -24.68
CA LEU A 480 -11.54 -38.42 -25.73
C LEU A 480 -11.31 -39.56 -26.73
N HIS A 481 -10.05 -39.89 -26.99
CA HIS A 481 -9.62 -40.89 -27.98
C HIS A 481 -9.08 -42.18 -27.35
N THR A 482 -9.72 -42.63 -26.27
CA THR A 482 -9.20 -43.77 -25.48
C THR A 482 -9.06 -45.07 -26.32
N ASN A 483 -9.95 -45.26 -27.30
CA ASN A 483 -9.97 -46.46 -28.15
C ASN A 483 -9.21 -46.30 -29.47
N ASP A 484 -8.77 -45.09 -29.80
CA ASP A 484 -8.09 -44.81 -31.05
C ASP A 484 -6.65 -45.31 -30.99
N ARG A 485 -6.11 -45.70 -32.14
CA ARG A 485 -4.77 -46.25 -32.27
C ARG A 485 -3.80 -45.18 -32.79
N PHE A 486 -2.73 -44.95 -32.03
CA PHE A 486 -1.69 -43.99 -32.37
C PHE A 486 -0.39 -44.71 -32.69
N SER A 487 0.27 -44.31 -33.77
CA SER A 487 1.62 -44.72 -34.15
C SER A 487 2.60 -43.55 -33.98
N LEU A 488 3.88 -43.85 -33.78
CA LEU A 488 4.93 -42.83 -33.71
C LEU A 488 5.33 -42.40 -35.12
N PHE A 489 5.52 -41.09 -35.33
CA PHE A 489 5.71 -40.51 -36.67
C PHE A 489 6.95 -41.03 -37.44
N PHE A 490 7.95 -41.55 -36.73
CA PHE A 490 9.18 -42.07 -37.31
C PHE A 490 9.13 -43.57 -37.62
N VAL A 491 8.00 -44.23 -37.33
CA VAL A 491 7.81 -45.65 -37.63
C VAL A 491 7.39 -45.78 -39.11
N PRO A 492 8.15 -46.51 -39.96
CA PRO A 492 7.76 -46.74 -41.34
C PRO A 492 6.37 -47.35 -41.45
N ASP A 493 5.58 -46.96 -42.47
CA ASP A 493 4.19 -47.35 -42.67
C ASP A 493 3.93 -48.86 -42.49
N LYS A 494 4.87 -49.69 -42.96
CA LYS A 494 4.83 -51.16 -42.82
C LYS A 494 4.75 -51.69 -41.38
N TYR A 495 5.15 -50.91 -40.38
CA TYR A 495 5.13 -51.30 -38.97
C TYR A 495 4.12 -50.50 -38.14
N THR A 496 3.33 -49.63 -38.76
CA THR A 496 2.37 -48.77 -38.05
C THR A 496 1.27 -49.56 -37.37
N GLU A 497 0.79 -50.65 -37.99
CA GLU A 497 -0.26 -51.49 -37.39
C GLU A 497 0.24 -52.29 -36.18
N THR A 498 1.50 -52.76 -36.23
CA THR A 498 2.12 -53.55 -35.15
C THR A 498 2.64 -52.70 -34.00
N LEU A 499 3.08 -51.46 -34.26
CA LEU A 499 3.58 -50.51 -33.27
C LEU A 499 2.57 -49.40 -32.98
N SER A 500 1.28 -49.75 -32.98
CA SER A 500 0.21 -48.85 -32.57
C SER A 500 -0.25 -49.13 -31.14
N PHE A 501 -0.47 -48.07 -30.37
CA PHE A 501 -0.97 -48.16 -29.00
C PHE A 501 -2.33 -47.46 -28.91
N SER A 502 -3.23 -47.98 -28.09
CA SER A 502 -4.48 -47.28 -27.83
C SER A 502 -4.22 -45.98 -27.06
N GLY A 503 -5.04 -44.96 -27.27
CA GLY A 503 -4.94 -43.71 -26.53
C GLY A 503 -4.97 -43.92 -25.01
N GLY A 504 -5.80 -44.86 -24.54
CA GLY A 504 -5.84 -45.28 -23.13
C GLY A 504 -4.53 -45.89 -22.64
N ALA A 505 -3.88 -46.74 -23.45
CA ALA A 505 -2.58 -47.33 -23.09
C ALA A 505 -1.49 -46.26 -23.03
N ILE A 506 -1.45 -45.33 -23.99
CA ILE A 506 -0.50 -44.21 -23.99
C ILE A 506 -0.70 -43.34 -22.75
N PHE A 507 -1.95 -42.97 -22.45
CA PHE A 507 -2.29 -42.20 -21.25
C PHE A 507 -1.80 -42.90 -19.98
N PHE A 508 -2.09 -44.20 -19.83
CA PHE A 508 -1.68 -44.98 -18.67
C PHE A 508 -0.15 -45.04 -18.53
N LEU A 509 0.58 -45.30 -19.61
CA LEU A 509 2.05 -45.36 -19.59
C LEU A 509 2.66 -44.02 -19.18
N ILE A 510 2.14 -42.92 -19.72
CA ILE A 510 2.59 -41.57 -19.37
C ILE A 510 2.29 -41.27 -17.89
N ALA A 511 1.06 -41.54 -17.44
CA ALA A 511 0.64 -41.32 -16.06
C ALA A 511 1.46 -42.15 -15.07
N ALA A 512 1.68 -43.43 -15.37
CA ALA A 512 2.52 -44.32 -14.57
C ALA A 512 3.96 -43.80 -14.46
N GLY A 513 4.52 -43.30 -15.58
CA GLY A 513 5.83 -42.64 -15.58
C GLY A 513 5.88 -41.41 -14.69
N GLN A 514 4.82 -40.58 -14.66
CA GLN A 514 4.75 -39.42 -13.76
C GLN A 514 4.67 -39.87 -12.29
N VAL A 515 3.82 -40.85 -11.97
CA VAL A 515 3.70 -41.41 -10.60
C VAL A 515 5.03 -41.98 -10.12
N PHE A 516 5.71 -42.76 -10.97
CA PHE A 516 7.04 -43.29 -10.66
C PHE A 516 8.07 -42.17 -10.43
N GLY A 517 8.00 -41.08 -11.21
CA GLY A 517 8.84 -39.89 -10.98
C GLY A 517 8.58 -39.21 -9.64
N VAL A 518 7.31 -39.06 -9.24
CA VAL A 518 6.93 -38.49 -7.92
C VAL A 518 7.45 -39.36 -6.78
N VAL A 519 7.27 -40.69 -6.86
CA VAL A 519 7.61 -41.64 -5.79
C VAL A 519 9.12 -41.89 -5.73
N GLY A 520 9.75 -42.12 -6.88
CA GLY A 520 11.17 -42.47 -7.01
C GLY A 520 12.13 -41.30 -6.77
N ARG A 521 11.63 -40.08 -6.54
CA ARG A 521 12.43 -38.85 -6.36
C ARG A 521 13.49 -38.66 -7.46
N LEU A 522 13.19 -39.09 -8.68
CA LEU A 522 14.10 -38.95 -9.82
C LEU A 522 14.20 -37.46 -10.17
N GLY A 523 15.22 -36.77 -9.63
CA GLY A 523 15.32 -35.33 -9.76
C GLY A 523 15.59 -34.89 -11.21
N ARG A 524 14.67 -34.06 -11.75
CA ARG A 524 14.90 -32.97 -12.74
C ARG A 524 13.60 -32.33 -13.28
N SER A 525 12.47 -33.02 -13.18
CA SER A 525 11.16 -32.58 -13.71
C SER A 525 10.12 -32.44 -12.60
N ASP A 526 9.14 -31.56 -12.79
CA ASP A 526 8.04 -31.36 -11.84
C ASP A 526 6.90 -32.36 -12.10
N TYR A 527 7.09 -33.60 -11.65
CA TYR A 527 6.14 -34.68 -11.89
C TYR A 527 4.78 -34.46 -11.23
N LEU A 528 4.70 -33.67 -10.14
CA LEU A 528 3.43 -33.40 -9.49
C LEU A 528 2.59 -32.41 -10.30
N ASP A 529 3.21 -31.34 -10.82
CA ASP A 529 2.57 -30.43 -11.76
C ASP A 529 1.99 -31.20 -12.96
N HIS A 530 2.78 -32.10 -13.54
CA HIS A 530 2.33 -32.92 -14.67
C HIS A 530 1.14 -33.80 -14.31
N LEU A 531 1.21 -34.53 -13.19
CA LEU A 531 0.15 -35.46 -12.78
C LEU A 531 -1.17 -34.73 -12.51
N VAL A 532 -1.11 -33.61 -11.80
CA VAL A 532 -2.29 -32.78 -11.50
C VAL A 532 -2.84 -32.14 -12.79
N GLY A 533 -1.96 -31.64 -13.67
CA GLY A 533 -2.34 -31.13 -14.98
C GLY A 533 -3.08 -32.19 -15.82
N MET A 534 -2.56 -33.44 -15.84
CA MET A 534 -3.20 -34.59 -16.49
C MET A 534 -4.58 -34.88 -15.90
N MET A 535 -4.72 -34.87 -14.57
CA MET A 535 -6.02 -35.09 -13.92
C MET A 535 -7.04 -34.03 -14.34
N VAL A 536 -6.67 -32.75 -14.29
CA VAL A 536 -7.54 -31.65 -14.71
C VAL A 536 -7.97 -31.81 -16.17
N GLY A 537 -7.03 -32.14 -17.06
CA GLY A 537 -7.32 -32.38 -18.48
C GLY A 537 -8.28 -33.56 -18.70
N PHE A 538 -8.05 -34.67 -18.00
CA PHE A 538 -8.88 -35.87 -18.09
C PHE A 538 -10.31 -35.58 -17.64
N PHE A 539 -10.49 -34.99 -16.46
CA PHE A 539 -11.83 -34.70 -15.93
C PHE A 539 -12.55 -33.64 -16.75
N SER A 540 -11.83 -32.62 -17.25
CA SER A 540 -12.42 -31.59 -18.13
C SER A 540 -12.89 -32.18 -19.46
N ALA A 541 -12.11 -33.08 -20.06
CA ALA A 541 -12.51 -33.79 -21.27
C ALA A 541 -13.74 -34.68 -21.05
N ARG A 542 -13.79 -35.42 -19.93
CA ARG A 542 -14.97 -36.24 -19.59
C ARG A 542 -16.21 -35.39 -19.29
N TRP A 543 -16.03 -34.26 -18.61
CA TRP A 543 -17.11 -33.30 -18.40
C TRP A 543 -17.62 -32.72 -19.72
N TRP A 544 -16.72 -32.35 -20.64
CA TRP A 544 -17.08 -31.87 -21.97
C TRP A 544 -17.79 -32.95 -22.79
N GLN A 545 -17.32 -34.19 -22.78
CA GLN A 545 -17.98 -35.30 -23.47
C GLN A 545 -19.41 -35.54 -22.96
N ASN A 546 -19.62 -35.46 -21.65
CA ASN A 546 -20.93 -35.69 -21.05
C ASN A 546 -21.92 -34.53 -21.25
N ASN A 547 -21.42 -33.28 -21.34
CA ASN A 547 -22.26 -32.09 -21.45
C ASN A 547 -22.36 -31.52 -22.88
N GLY A 548 -21.37 -31.78 -23.74
CA GLY A 548 -21.26 -31.30 -25.11
C GLY A 548 -22.07 -32.10 -26.12
N VAL A 549 -22.41 -33.36 -25.82
CA VAL A 549 -23.18 -34.27 -26.71
C VAL A 549 -24.63 -33.83 -26.94
N LYS A 550 -25.09 -32.70 -26.38
CA LYS A 550 -26.38 -32.08 -26.72
C LYS A 550 -26.36 -31.19 -27.99
N LYS A 551 -25.22 -30.96 -28.65
CA LYS A 551 -25.17 -30.22 -29.93
C LYS A 551 -24.28 -30.95 -30.95
N GLU A 552 -24.95 -31.59 -31.92
CA GLU A 552 -24.48 -32.12 -33.21
C GLU A 552 -23.28 -33.08 -33.18
N LYS A 553 -23.54 -34.36 -33.49
CA LYS A 553 -22.51 -35.33 -33.88
C LYS A 553 -22.14 -35.10 -35.35
N PRO A 554 -20.88 -34.76 -35.70
CA PRO A 554 -20.39 -34.98 -37.05
C PRO A 554 -19.92 -36.42 -37.21
N ASP A 555 -19.92 -36.86 -38.46
CA ASP A 555 -19.64 -38.22 -38.92
C ASP A 555 -18.23 -38.71 -38.54
N LYS A 556 -18.13 -39.98 -38.16
CA LYS A 556 -16.91 -40.63 -37.68
C LYS A 556 -16.14 -41.22 -38.86
N SER A 557 -15.11 -40.52 -39.32
CA SER A 557 -13.88 -41.14 -39.84
C SER A 557 -12.86 -40.10 -40.32
N VAL A 558 -12.15 -39.44 -39.39
CA VAL A 558 -10.90 -38.76 -39.75
C VAL A 558 -9.74 -39.68 -39.35
N ARG A 559 -9.18 -40.39 -40.34
CA ARG A 559 -7.93 -41.14 -40.18
C ARG A 559 -6.77 -40.15 -40.14
N LEU A 560 -6.03 -40.12 -39.04
CA LEU A 560 -4.81 -39.31 -38.81
C LEU A 560 -3.71 -39.46 -39.89
N GLY A 561 -3.81 -40.46 -40.76
CA GLY A 561 -2.91 -40.62 -41.90
C GLY A 561 -3.05 -39.55 -43.00
N SER A 562 -4.23 -38.91 -43.15
CA SER A 562 -4.39 -37.88 -44.20
C SER A 562 -3.85 -36.51 -43.80
N TRP A 563 -3.81 -36.19 -42.51
CA TRP A 563 -3.40 -34.87 -42.01
C TRP A 563 -1.91 -34.58 -42.22
N TRP A 564 -1.05 -35.60 -42.17
CA TRP A 564 0.39 -35.47 -42.44
C TRP A 564 0.69 -35.14 -43.90
N ASN A 565 -0.10 -35.66 -44.83
CA ASN A 565 0.02 -35.34 -46.26
C ASN A 565 -0.41 -33.89 -46.52
N THR A 566 -1.46 -33.43 -45.84
CA THR A 566 -1.89 -32.02 -45.91
C THR A 566 -0.85 -31.05 -45.32
N LEU A 567 -0.13 -31.44 -44.27
CA LEU A 567 0.91 -30.61 -43.63
C LEU A 567 2.23 -30.60 -44.41
N LEU A 568 2.51 -31.66 -45.18
CA LEU A 568 3.70 -31.79 -46.05
C LEU A 568 3.43 -31.42 -47.51
N GLY A 569 2.21 -30.96 -47.86
CA GLY A 569 1.82 -30.64 -49.23
C GLY A 569 1.87 -31.83 -50.19
N LYS A 570 1.69 -33.05 -49.68
CA LYS A 570 1.68 -34.30 -50.45
C LYS A 570 0.26 -34.76 -50.75
N ASP A 571 -0.56 -33.88 -51.31
CA ASP A 571 -1.82 -34.28 -51.93
C ASP A 571 -1.60 -34.21 -53.45
N ASN A 572 -1.39 -35.38 -54.07
CA ASN A 572 -1.47 -35.60 -55.53
C ASN A 572 -2.67 -36.51 -55.81
#